data_AF-A0A0U3HQ32-F1
#
_entry.id   AF-A0A0U3HQ32-F1
#
_cell.length_a   1.000
_cell.length_b   1.000
_cell.length_c   1.000
_cell.angle_alpha   90.00
_cell.angle_beta   90.00
_cell.angle_gamma   90.00
#
_symmetry.space_group_name_H-M   'P 1'
#
loop_
_entity.id
_entity.type
_entity.pdbx_description
1 polymer ?
#
loop_
_entity_poly.entity_id
_entity_poly.type
_entity_poly.pdbx_seq_one_letter_code
_entity_poly.pdbx_strand_id
1 'polypeptide(L)'
;MSKHNHLEEPASRNGSLVMSRRGLLTTGTAVASVVAVGGIPSAATAAPNANGVIYAIEYDWDLLWYRHEGRGNGTPRWANNGRGKKVGNGWDFAHVFQGAEGVVYAVGHNGDLWWYRHQGIFDGTPRWANNGQGKKVGSGWNFAHVFYGGGGVIYAVGHNGDLWWYRHEGRGNGTPRWANNGQGKKVGSGWDFAHVFYGGDGIIYAVGHNGDLWWYRHEGRGNGTPRWANNGQGKKVGSGWDFAHVFYGGDGIIYAVGHNGDLWWYRHEGRGNGTPRWANNGQGKKVGSGWDFAHVFYGGDGIIYAVGHNGDLWWYRHEGRGNGTPRWANNGRGKKVGSGWNFAHVFYGGGGVIYAVGHNGDLWWYRHEGRGNGTPRWANNGQGKKVGSGWDFAHVFGGGGGIIYAVGHNGDMWWYRHEGRHNGTPRWANNGQGKKIGNGWNFAHVFYGN
;
A
#
# COMPACT_ATOMS: atom_id res chain seq x y z
N MET A 1 -16.14 -27.28 -74.67
CA MET A 1 -17.39 -28.09 -74.67
C MET A 1 -18.49 -27.28 -73.97
N SER A 2 -19.75 -27.48 -74.36
CA SER A 2 -21.00 -26.96 -73.76
C SER A 2 -21.13 -27.27 -72.24
N LYS A 3 -21.99 -26.68 -71.38
CA LYS A 3 -22.98 -25.55 -71.37
C LYS A 3 -23.42 -25.34 -69.87
N HIS A 4 -24.15 -24.31 -69.38
CA HIS A 4 -24.79 -23.13 -69.99
C HIS A 4 -24.74 -21.85 -69.09
N ASN A 5 -25.89 -21.20 -68.81
CA ASN A 5 -26.08 -19.84 -68.25
C ASN A 5 -27.15 -19.81 -67.11
N HIS A 6 -27.15 -18.73 -66.29
CA HIS A 6 -28.25 -17.84 -65.79
C HIS A 6 -29.73 -18.33 -65.67
N LEU A 7 -30.66 -17.76 -64.87
CA LEU A 7 -30.75 -16.60 -63.92
C LEU A 7 -32.05 -16.73 -63.07
N GLU A 8 -32.22 -15.99 -61.95
CA GLU A 8 -33.42 -15.14 -61.61
C GLU A 8 -33.33 -14.46 -60.22
N GLU A 9 -34.32 -13.59 -59.90
CA GLU A 9 -34.38 -12.56 -58.82
C GLU A 9 -35.82 -12.54 -58.19
N PRO A 10 -36.30 -11.60 -57.31
CA PRO A 10 -35.66 -10.62 -56.41
C PRO A 10 -36.27 -10.50 -54.96
N ALA A 11 -35.60 -9.68 -54.13
CA ALA A 11 -36.01 -8.82 -52.99
C ALA A 11 -37.37 -8.91 -52.22
N SER A 12 -37.30 -8.72 -50.88
CA SER A 12 -38.29 -7.94 -50.07
C SER A 12 -37.70 -7.42 -48.73
N ARG A 13 -38.45 -6.66 -47.92
CA ARG A 13 -37.97 -5.73 -46.86
C ARG A 13 -38.90 -5.60 -45.62
N ASN A 14 -38.33 -5.14 -44.49
CA ASN A 14 -38.95 -4.39 -43.36
C ASN A 14 -39.88 -5.09 -42.31
N GLY A 15 -39.94 -4.48 -41.10
CA GLY A 15 -40.99 -4.64 -40.06
C GLY A 15 -40.79 -5.79 -39.05
N SER A 16 -40.73 -5.67 -37.72
CA SER A 16 -40.99 -4.63 -36.68
C SER A 16 -42.38 -4.62 -35.98
N LEU A 17 -42.33 -4.74 -34.64
CA LEU A 17 -43.23 -4.19 -33.59
C LEU A 17 -44.50 -4.95 -33.07
N VAL A 18 -44.61 -4.92 -31.73
CA VAL A 18 -45.80 -5.04 -30.81
C VAL A 18 -46.44 -6.41 -30.49
N MET A 19 -46.84 -6.52 -29.21
CA MET A 19 -47.60 -7.58 -28.51
C MET A 19 -49.08 -7.71 -28.96
N SER A 20 -49.73 -8.83 -28.59
CA SER A 20 -51.13 -8.80 -28.13
C SER A 20 -51.42 -9.91 -27.09
N ARG A 21 -52.60 -9.85 -26.44
CA ARG A 21 -52.97 -10.65 -25.25
C ARG A 21 -54.09 -11.66 -25.52
N ARG A 22 -54.06 -12.80 -24.82
CA ARG A 22 -55.15 -13.51 -24.07
C ARG A 22 -54.70 -14.94 -23.74
N GLY A 23 -54.99 -15.56 -22.59
CA GLY A 23 -55.57 -15.05 -21.34
C GLY A 23 -56.58 -16.02 -20.71
N LEU A 24 -56.43 -16.34 -19.42
CA LEU A 24 -57.47 -16.99 -18.60
C LEU A 24 -57.31 -16.61 -17.11
N LEU A 25 -58.42 -16.60 -16.35
CA LEU A 25 -58.46 -16.36 -14.91
C LEU A 25 -59.20 -17.49 -14.18
N THR A 26 -58.85 -17.73 -12.92
CA THR A 26 -59.78 -18.21 -11.87
C THR A 26 -59.37 -17.69 -10.48
N THR A 27 -60.38 -17.24 -9.72
CA THR A 27 -60.55 -17.25 -8.23
C THR A 27 -59.32 -17.25 -7.30
N GLY A 28 -59.19 -16.41 -6.26
CA GLY A 28 -60.02 -15.26 -5.84
C GLY A 28 -60.54 -15.34 -4.39
N THR A 29 -59.90 -14.59 -3.48
CA THR A 29 -60.46 -14.17 -2.17
C THR A 29 -59.79 -12.86 -1.76
N ALA A 30 -60.50 -11.99 -1.02
CA ALA A 30 -59.98 -10.71 -0.55
C ALA A 30 -60.35 -10.45 0.91
N VAL A 31 -59.40 -9.94 1.69
CA VAL A 31 -59.62 -9.35 3.02
C VAL A 31 -58.72 -8.11 3.10
N ALA A 32 -59.26 -6.97 3.53
CA ALA A 32 -58.51 -5.72 3.62
C ALA A 32 -57.68 -5.66 4.92
N SER A 33 -56.49 -5.06 4.87
CA SER A 33 -55.67 -4.83 6.07
C SER A 33 -54.86 -3.53 5.97
N VAL A 34 -54.99 -2.74 7.03
CA VAL A 34 -54.39 -1.42 7.34
C VAL A 34 -52.96 -1.22 6.83
N VAL A 35 -52.67 -0.04 6.26
CA VAL A 35 -51.30 0.44 6.03
C VAL A 35 -50.66 0.80 7.37
N ALA A 36 -49.73 -0.04 7.85
CA ALA A 36 -48.94 0.21 9.04
C ALA A 36 -47.47 0.46 8.68
N VAL A 37 -46.87 1.52 9.25
CA VAL A 37 -45.45 1.84 9.09
C VAL A 37 -44.63 0.93 9.99
N GLY A 38 -43.70 0.14 9.45
CA GLY A 38 -42.85 -0.73 10.26
C GLY A 38 -41.63 -1.28 9.54
N GLY A 39 -40.46 -1.19 10.19
CA GLY A 39 -39.28 -2.00 9.92
C GLY A 39 -38.52 -1.72 8.61
N ILE A 40 -37.53 -0.83 8.66
CA ILE A 40 -36.37 -0.95 7.75
C ILE A 40 -35.65 -2.25 8.17
N PRO A 41 -35.43 -3.23 7.27
CA PRO A 41 -34.73 -4.46 7.63
C PRO A 41 -33.31 -4.15 8.09
N SER A 42 -32.89 -4.78 9.19
CA SER A 42 -31.61 -4.51 9.86
C SER A 42 -30.42 -4.73 8.92
N ALA A 43 -29.33 -4.02 9.20
CA ALA A 43 -28.16 -3.97 8.33
C ALA A 43 -27.64 -5.37 7.97
N ALA A 44 -27.50 -5.64 6.66
CA ALA A 44 -26.78 -6.80 6.17
C ALA A 44 -25.37 -6.81 6.78
N THR A 45 -25.03 -7.88 7.49
CA THR A 45 -23.75 -8.03 8.18
C THR A 45 -22.63 -8.14 7.16
N ALA A 46 -22.01 -7.00 6.83
CA ALA A 46 -20.83 -6.95 5.99
C ALA A 46 -19.75 -7.90 6.53
N ALA A 47 -19.19 -8.73 5.66
CA ALA A 47 -18.20 -9.74 6.04
C ALA A 47 -17.05 -9.11 6.85
N PRO A 48 -16.57 -9.78 7.92
CA PRO A 48 -15.62 -9.22 8.86
C PRO A 48 -14.32 -8.87 8.15
N ASN A 49 -14.06 -7.57 8.05
CA ASN A 49 -12.87 -7.00 7.42
C ASN A 49 -11.97 -6.39 8.50
N ALA A 50 -10.65 -6.48 8.31
CA ALA A 50 -9.65 -6.00 9.27
C ALA A 50 -9.50 -4.46 9.31
N ASN A 51 -10.42 -3.71 8.68
CA ASN A 51 -10.30 -2.26 8.56
C ASN A 51 -10.31 -1.56 9.92
N GLY A 52 -9.31 -0.72 10.17
CA GLY A 52 -9.18 0.02 11.42
C GLY A 52 -8.58 -0.78 12.56
N VAL A 53 -7.95 -1.92 12.28
CA VAL A 53 -7.01 -2.57 13.20
C VAL A 53 -5.68 -1.81 13.18
N ILE A 54 -5.19 -1.49 14.36
CA ILE A 54 -3.90 -0.84 14.60
C ILE A 54 -3.18 -1.65 15.68
N TYR A 55 -1.89 -1.88 15.46
CA TYR A 55 -0.98 -2.49 16.43
C TYR A 55 0.01 -1.43 16.91
N ALA A 56 0.31 -1.48 18.20
CA ALA A 56 1.13 -0.51 18.90
C ALA A 56 1.98 -1.21 19.97
N ILE A 57 3.25 -0.83 20.07
CA ILE A 57 4.23 -1.45 20.99
C ILE A 57 4.67 -0.41 22.02
N GLU A 58 4.43 -0.70 23.30
CA GLU A 58 4.83 0.14 24.43
C GLU A 58 6.34 0.04 24.72
N TYR A 59 6.89 0.99 25.48
CA TYR A 59 8.32 1.02 25.84
C TYR A 59 8.72 -0.02 26.90
N ASP A 60 7.74 -0.61 27.60
CA ASP A 60 7.89 -1.84 28.40
C ASP A 60 7.59 -3.11 27.57
N TRP A 61 7.39 -2.93 26.26
CA TRP A 61 7.16 -3.96 25.26
C TRP A 61 5.81 -4.68 25.34
N ASP A 62 4.78 -4.06 25.90
CA ASP A 62 3.42 -4.55 25.68
C ASP A 62 2.96 -4.31 24.23
N LEU A 63 2.38 -5.35 23.60
CA LEU A 63 1.67 -5.19 22.34
C LEU A 63 0.20 -4.93 22.64
N LEU A 64 -0.23 -3.72 22.34
CA LEU A 64 -1.61 -3.32 22.36
C LEU A 64 -2.22 -3.46 20.97
N TRP A 65 -3.34 -4.18 20.90
CA TRP A 65 -4.24 -4.14 19.76
C TRP A 65 -5.32 -3.10 20.02
N TYR A 66 -5.71 -2.47 18.92
CA TYR A 66 -6.86 -1.60 18.86
C TYR A 66 -7.62 -1.83 17.55
N ARG A 67 -8.91 -2.18 17.61
CA ARG A 67 -9.83 -1.95 16.48
C ARG A 67 -10.73 -0.77 16.76
N HIS A 68 -10.61 0.24 15.93
CA HIS A 68 -11.51 1.38 15.97
C HIS A 68 -12.85 1.00 15.34
N GLU A 69 -13.81 0.52 16.14
CA GLU A 69 -15.17 0.22 15.65
C GLU A 69 -15.87 1.51 15.20
N GLY A 70 -15.59 2.60 15.91
CA GLY A 70 -15.92 3.96 15.53
C GLY A 70 -15.29 4.42 14.22
N ARG A 71 -14.45 3.65 13.49
CA ARG A 71 -13.79 4.11 12.24
C ARG A 71 -14.74 4.71 11.19
N GLY A 72 -16.03 4.36 11.22
CA GLY A 72 -17.06 5.01 10.40
C GLY A 72 -17.53 6.39 10.89
N ASN A 73 -17.64 6.62 12.20
CA ASN A 73 -18.33 7.78 12.83
C ASN A 73 -17.51 8.53 13.91
N GLY A 74 -16.26 8.09 14.11
CA GLY A 74 -15.24 8.61 15.01
C GLY A 74 -15.44 8.36 16.48
N THR A 75 -16.54 7.73 16.88
CA THR A 75 -16.81 7.55 18.31
C THR A 75 -15.64 6.82 18.98
N PRO A 76 -15.24 7.16 20.22
CA PRO A 76 -14.22 6.43 20.99
C PRO A 76 -14.65 5.00 21.38
N ARG A 77 -15.62 4.44 20.65
CA ARG A 77 -15.88 3.01 20.49
C ARG A 77 -14.71 2.36 19.76
N TRP A 78 -13.64 2.15 20.51
CA TRP A 78 -12.85 0.96 20.33
C TRP A 78 -13.64 -0.23 20.90
N ALA A 79 -13.36 -1.42 20.40
CA ALA A 79 -13.58 -2.60 21.21
C ALA A 79 -12.79 -2.44 22.53
N ASN A 80 -13.30 -3.00 23.63
CA ASN A 80 -12.68 -2.89 24.97
C ASN A 80 -12.73 -1.51 25.64
N ASN A 81 -13.71 -0.66 25.31
CA ASN A 81 -13.94 0.63 25.97
C ASN A 81 -12.70 1.56 25.95
N GLY A 82 -11.95 1.56 24.85
CA GLY A 82 -10.78 2.41 24.62
C GLY A 82 -9.49 1.98 25.31
N ARG A 83 -9.55 1.07 26.29
CA ARG A 83 -8.36 0.41 26.83
C ARG A 83 -7.83 -0.51 25.75
N GLY A 84 -6.62 -0.25 25.24
CA GLY A 84 -5.94 -1.15 24.32
C GLY A 84 -5.99 -2.55 24.89
N LYS A 85 -6.44 -3.54 24.11
CA LYS A 85 -6.33 -4.91 24.59
C LYS A 85 -4.86 -5.24 24.51
N LYS A 86 -4.22 -5.34 25.67
CA LYS A 86 -2.94 -6.02 25.86
C LYS A 86 -3.13 -7.43 25.33
N VAL A 87 -2.71 -7.60 24.08
CA VAL A 87 -2.83 -8.87 23.37
C VAL A 87 -1.54 -9.67 23.56
N GLY A 88 -0.40 -9.00 23.72
CA GLY A 88 0.84 -9.63 24.13
C GLY A 88 1.67 -8.73 25.04
N ASN A 89 2.73 -9.32 25.60
CA ASN A 89 3.72 -8.70 26.47
C ASN A 89 5.11 -9.13 26.02
N GLY A 90 6.15 -8.34 26.30
CA GLY A 90 7.53 -8.69 25.93
C GLY A 90 7.77 -8.72 24.42
N TRP A 91 7.13 -7.82 23.67
CA TRP A 91 7.35 -7.58 22.24
C TRP A 91 8.64 -6.79 21.95
N ASP A 92 9.70 -7.12 22.70
CA ASP A 92 11.03 -6.57 22.57
C ASP A 92 11.73 -7.26 21.38
N PHE A 93 11.54 -6.67 20.21
CA PHE A 93 11.82 -7.28 18.93
C PHE A 93 12.60 -6.34 18.02
N ALA A 94 13.76 -6.80 17.52
CA ALA A 94 14.60 -6.06 16.59
C ALA A 94 13.82 -5.65 15.32
N HIS A 95 12.91 -6.50 14.85
CA HIS A 95 12.01 -6.21 13.73
C HIS A 95 10.59 -6.72 13.99
N VAL A 96 9.57 -5.90 13.68
CA VAL A 96 8.16 -6.30 13.66
C VAL A 96 7.52 -5.85 12.35
N PHE A 97 6.87 -6.76 11.62
CA PHE A 97 6.25 -6.44 10.33
C PHE A 97 4.94 -7.21 10.07
N GLN A 98 4.07 -6.60 9.28
CA GLN A 98 2.77 -7.14 8.90
C GLN A 98 2.90 -8.18 7.79
N GLY A 99 2.15 -9.28 7.90
CA GLY A 99 2.05 -10.33 6.88
C GLY A 99 0.80 -10.17 6.02
N ALA A 100 -0.26 -10.90 6.39
CA ALA A 100 -1.61 -10.78 5.82
C ALA A 100 -2.60 -11.51 6.74
N GLU A 101 -3.89 -11.16 6.68
CA GLU A 101 -4.98 -11.87 7.38
C GLU A 101 -4.76 -11.95 8.90
N GLY A 102 -4.24 -10.87 9.48
CA GLY A 102 -3.91 -10.77 10.90
C GLY A 102 -2.69 -11.55 11.37
N VAL A 103 -1.80 -11.93 10.45
CA VAL A 103 -0.45 -12.42 10.78
C VAL A 103 0.49 -11.25 11.00
N VAL A 104 1.17 -11.27 12.15
CA VAL A 104 2.33 -10.44 12.49
C VAL A 104 3.56 -11.34 12.63
N TYR A 105 4.70 -10.87 12.14
CA TYR A 105 6.00 -11.51 12.32
C TYR A 105 6.88 -10.62 13.19
N ALA A 106 7.62 -11.25 14.11
CA ALA A 106 8.49 -10.55 15.05
C ALA A 106 9.80 -11.31 15.28
N VAL A 107 10.93 -10.61 15.19
CA VAL A 107 12.29 -11.16 15.29
C VAL A 107 12.90 -10.75 16.62
N GLY A 108 13.16 -11.73 17.50
CA GLY A 108 13.82 -11.51 18.79
C GLY A 108 15.26 -11.05 18.64
N HIS A 109 15.78 -10.32 19.63
CA HIS A 109 17.20 -9.97 19.73
C HIS A 109 18.12 -11.21 19.85
N ASN A 110 17.56 -12.36 20.21
CA ASN A 110 18.23 -13.66 20.18
C ASN A 110 18.19 -14.36 18.80
N GLY A 111 17.46 -13.79 17.83
CA GLY A 111 17.23 -14.36 16.51
C GLY A 111 16.07 -15.36 16.43
N ASP A 112 15.14 -15.41 17.37
CA ASP A 112 13.96 -16.26 17.20
C ASP A 112 12.89 -15.53 16.36
N LEU A 113 12.41 -16.17 15.29
CA LEU A 113 11.23 -15.69 14.59
C LEU A 113 9.98 -16.26 15.23
N TRP A 114 9.17 -15.33 15.73
CA TRP A 114 7.87 -15.59 16.27
C TRP A 114 6.81 -15.23 15.23
N TRP A 115 5.91 -16.18 15.01
CA TRP A 115 4.67 -15.92 14.31
C TRP A 115 3.59 -15.68 15.34
N TYR A 116 2.77 -14.69 15.05
CA TYR A 116 1.59 -14.37 15.84
C TYR A 116 0.44 -14.14 14.86
N ARG A 117 -0.56 -15.04 14.83
CA ARG A 117 -1.84 -14.74 14.18
C ARG A 117 -2.89 -14.39 15.19
N HIS A 118 -3.35 -13.16 15.12
CA HIS A 118 -4.39 -12.65 16.00
C HIS A 118 -5.73 -13.20 15.52
N GLN A 119 -6.20 -14.32 16.09
CA GLN A 119 -7.55 -14.84 15.79
C GLN A 119 -8.62 -13.91 16.37
N GLY A 120 -8.26 -13.15 17.41
CA GLY A 120 -8.97 -11.98 17.90
C GLY A 120 -8.82 -10.71 17.04
N ILE A 121 -8.24 -10.71 15.83
CA ILE A 121 -8.07 -9.47 15.04
C ILE A 121 -9.36 -8.65 14.87
N PHE A 122 -10.53 -9.29 14.94
CA PHE A 122 -11.83 -8.63 14.87
C PHE A 122 -12.43 -8.22 16.23
N ASP A 123 -12.11 -8.88 17.34
CA ASP A 123 -12.71 -8.62 18.68
C ASP A 123 -11.71 -8.16 19.75
N GLY A 124 -10.43 -8.19 19.40
CA GLY A 124 -9.25 -7.84 20.18
C GLY A 124 -8.88 -8.81 21.29
N THR A 125 -9.65 -9.88 21.49
CA THR A 125 -9.35 -10.84 22.55
C THR A 125 -7.93 -11.38 22.37
N PRO A 126 -7.15 -11.62 23.45
CA PRO A 126 -5.81 -12.24 23.37
C PRO A 126 -5.84 -13.71 22.91
N ARG A 127 -6.89 -14.12 22.18
CA ARG A 127 -6.95 -15.27 21.28
C ARG A 127 -5.99 -15.02 20.11
N TRP A 128 -4.71 -15.11 20.38
CA TRP A 128 -3.77 -15.62 19.40
C TRP A 128 -4.01 -17.12 19.25
N ALA A 129 -3.73 -17.64 18.06
CA ALA A 129 -3.45 -19.07 17.98
C ALA A 129 -2.27 -19.40 18.93
N ASN A 130 -2.33 -20.55 19.60
CA ASN A 130 -1.32 -21.00 20.57
C ASN A 130 -1.27 -20.21 21.90
N ASN A 131 -2.43 -19.80 22.42
CA ASN A 131 -2.58 -19.25 23.79
C ASN A 131 -1.65 -18.06 24.10
N GLY A 132 -1.36 -17.21 23.11
CA GLY A 132 -0.55 -16.00 23.29
C GLY A 132 0.97 -16.21 23.30
N GLN A 133 1.47 -17.44 23.44
CA GLN A 133 2.91 -17.78 23.49
C GLN A 133 3.66 -17.56 22.15
N GLY A 134 3.01 -16.90 21.19
CA GLY A 134 3.27 -17.02 19.76
C GLY A 134 3.26 -18.48 19.32
N LYS A 135 3.79 -18.73 18.13
CA LYS A 135 4.60 -19.93 17.93
C LYS A 135 5.98 -19.47 17.49
N LYS A 136 7.02 -19.94 18.18
CA LYS A 136 8.38 -19.94 17.65
C LYS A 136 8.35 -20.78 16.38
N VAL A 137 8.40 -20.10 15.25
CA VAL A 137 8.37 -20.74 13.93
C VAL A 137 9.78 -20.93 13.40
N GLY A 138 10.75 -20.11 13.83
CA GLY A 138 12.17 -20.31 13.52
C GLY A 138 13.12 -19.84 14.61
N SER A 139 14.37 -20.26 14.49
CA SER A 139 15.53 -19.78 15.24
C SER A 139 16.57 -19.24 14.26
N GLY A 140 17.52 -18.42 14.71
CA GLY A 140 18.65 -17.96 13.88
C GLY A 140 18.32 -16.85 12.88
N TRP A 141 17.21 -16.14 13.06
CA TRP A 141 16.76 -14.98 12.27
C TRP A 141 17.50 -13.67 12.57
N ASN A 142 18.76 -13.76 13.02
CA ASN A 142 19.65 -12.61 13.14
C ASN A 142 20.11 -12.19 11.74
N PHE A 143 19.30 -11.30 11.15
CA PHE A 143 19.39 -10.86 9.76
C PHE A 143 19.48 -9.34 9.71
N ALA A 144 20.33 -8.81 8.82
CA ALA A 144 20.48 -7.37 8.62
C ALA A 144 19.18 -6.73 8.11
N HIS A 145 18.46 -7.43 7.22
CA HIS A 145 17.17 -7.01 6.68
C HIS A 145 16.21 -8.20 6.54
N VAL A 146 14.93 -7.98 6.85
CA VAL A 146 13.84 -8.94 6.65
C VAL A 146 12.65 -8.23 6.02
N PHE A 147 12.07 -8.79 4.95
CA PHE A 147 10.92 -8.17 4.28
C PHE A 147 9.91 -9.18 3.72
N TYR A 148 8.66 -8.74 3.58
CA TYR A 148 7.56 -9.55 3.08
C TYR A 148 7.59 -9.65 1.55
N GLY A 149 7.76 -10.87 1.03
CA GLY A 149 7.76 -11.18 -0.40
C GLY A 149 6.37 -11.51 -0.97
N GLY A 150 5.29 -11.23 -0.24
CA GLY A 150 3.91 -11.57 -0.59
C GLY A 150 3.57 -13.07 -0.46
N GLY A 151 2.29 -13.41 -0.33
CA GLY A 151 1.81 -14.81 -0.42
C GLY A 151 2.36 -15.77 0.65
N GLY A 152 2.75 -15.24 1.82
CA GLY A 152 3.40 -16.03 2.89
C GLY A 152 4.90 -16.28 2.70
N VAL A 153 5.54 -15.61 1.75
CA VAL A 153 6.99 -15.63 1.55
C VAL A 153 7.65 -14.50 2.33
N ILE A 154 8.74 -14.80 3.01
CA ILE A 154 9.62 -13.85 3.67
C ILE A 154 11.02 -14.04 3.08
N TYR A 155 11.70 -12.92 2.84
CA TYR A 155 13.11 -12.88 2.47
C TYR A 155 13.90 -12.27 3.61
N ALA A 156 15.07 -12.84 3.89
CA ALA A 156 15.95 -12.38 4.96
C ALA A 156 17.42 -12.46 4.55
N VAL A 157 18.16 -11.39 4.84
CA VAL A 157 19.55 -11.19 4.41
C VAL A 157 20.49 -11.34 5.61
N GLY A 158 21.38 -12.32 5.56
CA GLY A 158 22.42 -12.57 6.57
C GLY A 158 23.44 -11.44 6.63
N HIS A 159 24.01 -11.22 7.82
CA HIS A 159 25.19 -10.35 7.99
C HIS A 159 26.42 -10.85 7.21
N ASN A 160 26.40 -12.12 6.77
CA ASN A 160 27.37 -12.71 5.85
C ASN A 160 26.99 -12.59 4.36
N GLY A 161 25.93 -11.84 4.05
CA GLY A 161 25.39 -11.71 2.70
C GLY A 161 24.63 -12.94 2.17
N ASP A 162 24.19 -13.89 2.99
CA ASP A 162 23.35 -14.98 2.48
C ASP A 162 21.88 -14.57 2.40
N LEU A 163 21.22 -14.78 1.24
CA LEU A 163 19.77 -14.64 1.15
C LEU A 163 19.09 -15.97 1.44
N TRP A 164 18.23 -15.92 2.45
CA TRP A 164 17.40 -17.03 2.87
C TRP A 164 15.95 -16.77 2.44
N TRP A 165 15.37 -17.79 1.81
CA TRP A 165 13.94 -17.83 1.56
C TRP A 165 13.28 -18.66 2.65
N TYR A 166 12.13 -18.15 3.08
CA TYR A 166 11.23 -18.87 3.93
C TYR A 166 9.80 -18.69 3.39
N ARG A 167 9.05 -19.77 3.22
CA ARG A 167 7.60 -19.71 2.98
C ARG A 167 6.86 -20.41 4.09
N HIS A 168 6.10 -19.62 4.82
CA HIS A 168 5.34 -20.11 5.96
C HIS A 168 4.06 -20.76 5.44
N GLU A 169 4.10 -22.06 5.17
CA GLU A 169 2.90 -22.83 4.83
C GLU A 169 1.94 -22.84 6.02
N GLY A 170 2.50 -22.99 7.22
CA GLY A 170 1.82 -22.85 8.50
C GLY A 170 1.24 -21.46 8.81
N ARG A 171 1.38 -20.42 7.96
CA ARG A 171 0.94 -19.03 8.29
C ARG A 171 -0.52 -18.89 8.73
N GLY A 172 -1.39 -19.84 8.40
CA GLY A 172 -2.78 -19.88 8.86
C GLY A 172 -2.99 -20.47 10.26
N ASN A 173 -2.11 -21.38 10.73
CA ASN A 173 -2.23 -22.16 11.97
C ASN A 173 -0.99 -22.09 12.90
N GLY A 174 0.05 -21.38 12.47
CA GLY A 174 1.30 -21.11 13.16
C GLY A 174 2.25 -22.28 13.31
N THR A 175 1.91 -23.45 12.77
CA THR A 175 2.84 -24.59 12.84
C THR A 175 4.19 -24.19 12.24
N PRO A 176 5.33 -24.63 12.81
CA PRO A 176 6.65 -24.48 12.17
C PRO A 176 6.80 -25.33 10.88
N ARG A 177 5.68 -25.67 10.24
CA ARG A 177 5.60 -26.13 8.86
C ARG A 177 5.91 -24.96 7.94
N TRP A 178 7.20 -24.70 7.79
CA TRP A 178 7.73 -24.10 6.58
C TRP A 178 7.76 -25.17 5.50
N ALA A 179 7.74 -24.74 4.23
CA ALA A 179 8.32 -25.58 3.19
C ALA A 179 9.78 -25.89 3.55
N ASN A 180 10.28 -27.08 3.19
CA ASN A 180 11.63 -27.55 3.52
C ASN A 180 11.90 -27.82 5.02
N ASN A 181 10.93 -28.43 5.72
CA ASN A 181 11.13 -28.99 7.07
C ASN A 181 11.69 -27.97 8.09
N GLY A 182 11.29 -26.70 8.00
CA GLY A 182 11.78 -25.62 8.86
C GLY A 182 13.15 -25.04 8.49
N GLN A 183 13.96 -25.77 7.71
CA GLN A 183 15.23 -25.27 7.22
C GLN A 183 14.98 -24.21 6.15
N GLY A 184 15.31 -22.95 6.47
CA GLY A 184 15.38 -21.89 5.48
C GLY A 184 16.24 -22.34 4.31
N LYS A 185 15.70 -22.27 3.09
CA LYS A 185 16.53 -22.57 1.92
C LYS A 185 17.41 -21.35 1.70
N LYS A 186 18.72 -21.52 1.86
CA LYS A 186 19.70 -20.62 1.28
C LYS A 186 19.46 -20.60 -0.22
N VAL A 187 18.89 -19.51 -0.70
CA VAL A 187 18.58 -19.32 -2.11
C VAL A 187 19.67 -18.52 -2.79
N GLY A 188 20.41 -17.67 -2.07
CA GLY A 188 21.59 -16.99 -2.60
C GLY A 188 22.69 -16.77 -1.57
N SER A 189 23.86 -16.39 -2.10
CA SER A 189 25.02 -15.86 -1.36
C SER A 189 25.39 -14.50 -1.99
N GLY A 190 26.12 -13.64 -1.29
CA GLY A 190 26.58 -12.35 -1.83
C GLY A 190 25.48 -11.29 -1.97
N TRP A 191 24.46 -11.35 -1.12
CA TRP A 191 23.36 -10.39 -0.98
C TRP A 191 23.68 -9.22 -0.03
N ASP A 192 24.96 -8.90 0.13
CA ASP A 192 25.38 -7.64 0.75
C ASP A 192 25.13 -6.50 -0.24
N PHE A 193 24.11 -5.69 0.06
CA PHE A 193 23.50 -4.73 -0.85
C PHE A 193 23.07 -3.48 -0.08
N ALA A 194 23.37 -2.29 -0.62
CA ALA A 194 22.95 -1.01 -0.02
C ALA A 194 21.43 -0.90 0.08
N HIS A 195 20.71 -1.37 -0.93
CA HIS A 195 19.25 -1.39 -0.97
C HIS A 195 18.72 -2.70 -1.56
N VAL A 196 17.67 -3.27 -0.96
CA VAL A 196 16.94 -4.44 -1.46
C VAL A 196 15.44 -4.15 -1.39
N PHE A 197 14.70 -4.32 -2.49
CA PHE A 197 13.26 -4.03 -2.52
C PHE A 197 12.45 -4.95 -3.44
N TYR A 198 11.14 -5.02 -3.14
CA TYR A 198 10.16 -5.85 -3.85
C TYR A 198 9.81 -5.25 -5.22
N GLY A 199 10.01 -6.04 -6.29
CA GLY A 199 9.74 -5.65 -7.67
C GLY A 199 8.42 -6.15 -8.27
N GLY A 200 7.54 -6.76 -7.46
CA GLY A 200 6.35 -7.49 -7.91
C GLY A 200 6.63 -8.97 -8.23
N ASP A 201 5.64 -9.84 -8.08
CA ASP A 201 5.59 -11.21 -8.64
C ASP A 201 6.78 -12.15 -8.37
N GLY A 202 7.52 -11.91 -7.27
CA GLY A 202 8.73 -12.67 -6.93
C GLY A 202 10.02 -12.17 -7.58
N ILE A 203 9.97 -10.98 -8.19
CA ILE A 203 11.13 -10.17 -8.54
C ILE A 203 11.64 -9.46 -7.29
N ILE A 204 12.95 -9.50 -7.07
CA ILE A 204 13.68 -8.67 -6.12
C ILE A 204 14.68 -7.84 -6.93
N TYR A 205 14.79 -6.57 -6.57
CA TYR A 205 15.84 -5.67 -7.05
C TYR A 205 16.80 -5.38 -5.91
N ALA A 206 18.10 -5.41 -6.22
CA ALA A 206 19.14 -5.20 -5.23
C ALA A 206 20.30 -4.37 -5.80
N VAL A 207 20.70 -3.34 -5.06
CA VAL A 207 21.72 -2.35 -5.45
C VAL A 207 23.02 -2.64 -4.69
N GLY A 208 24.08 -2.97 -5.42
CA GLY A 208 25.43 -3.16 -4.88
C GLY A 208 26.02 -1.89 -4.32
N HIS A 209 26.90 -2.02 -3.32
CA HIS A 209 27.75 -0.91 -2.83
C HIS A 209 28.66 -0.33 -3.92
N ASN A 210 28.88 -1.07 -5.01
CA ASN A 210 29.57 -0.62 -6.22
C ASN A 210 28.63 0.06 -7.26
N GLY A 211 27.36 0.27 -6.92
CA GLY A 211 26.35 0.80 -7.83
C GLY A 211 25.86 -0.17 -8.90
N ASP A 212 26.00 -1.49 -8.77
CA ASP A 212 25.40 -2.42 -9.73
C ASP A 212 23.95 -2.77 -9.34
N LEU A 213 23.01 -2.69 -10.29
CA LEU A 213 21.67 -3.23 -10.09
C LEU A 213 21.60 -4.67 -10.57
N TRP A 214 21.23 -5.52 -9.62
CA TRP A 214 21.00 -6.93 -9.83
C TRP A 214 19.50 -7.21 -9.81
N TRP A 215 19.04 -7.92 -10.84
CA TRP A 215 17.71 -8.50 -10.85
C TRP A 215 17.80 -9.96 -10.42
N TYR A 216 16.84 -10.36 -9.62
CA TYR A 216 16.62 -11.73 -9.23
C TYR A 216 15.13 -12.04 -9.32
N ARG A 217 14.73 -13.03 -10.13
CA ARG A 217 13.40 -13.62 -10.06
C ARG A 217 13.49 -15.00 -9.45
N HIS A 218 12.90 -15.13 -8.27
CA HIS A 218 12.84 -16.41 -7.59
C HIS A 218 11.70 -17.25 -8.20
N GLU A 219 12.01 -18.03 -9.22
CA GLU A 219 11.03 -18.95 -9.83
C GLU A 219 10.63 -20.04 -8.82
N GLY A 220 11.58 -20.45 -8.00
CA GLY A 220 11.39 -21.25 -6.80
C GLY A 220 10.54 -20.61 -5.69
N ARG A 221 10.05 -19.35 -5.80
CA ARG A 221 9.31 -18.66 -4.72
C ARG A 221 8.13 -19.45 -4.13
N GLY A 222 7.55 -20.39 -4.87
CA GLY A 222 6.52 -21.31 -4.36
C GLY A 222 7.04 -22.48 -3.49
N ASN A 223 8.25 -22.99 -3.75
CA ASN A 223 8.81 -24.24 -3.18
C ASN A 223 10.22 -24.07 -2.55
N GLY A 224 10.77 -22.87 -2.61
CA GLY A 224 12.04 -22.41 -2.05
C GLY A 224 13.29 -22.91 -2.74
N THR A 225 13.16 -23.76 -3.76
CA THR A 225 14.36 -24.25 -4.46
C THR A 225 15.19 -23.07 -4.97
N PRO A 226 16.53 -23.12 -4.96
CA PRO A 226 17.40 -22.09 -5.54
C PRO A 226 17.31 -22.01 -7.08
N ARG A 227 16.15 -22.39 -7.65
CA ARG A 227 15.72 -22.13 -9.01
C ARG A 227 15.36 -20.65 -9.10
N TRP A 228 16.39 -19.84 -9.24
CA TRP A 228 16.24 -18.55 -9.90
C TRP A 228 16.25 -18.78 -11.40
N ALA A 229 15.62 -17.87 -12.13
CA ALA A 229 16.00 -17.67 -13.52
C ALA A 229 17.53 -17.46 -13.59
N ASN A 230 18.19 -17.95 -14.64
CA ASN A 230 19.63 -17.82 -14.83
C ASN A 230 20.52 -18.62 -13.84
N ASN A 231 20.10 -19.82 -13.45
CA ASN A 231 20.93 -20.77 -12.66
C ASN A 231 21.46 -20.20 -11.33
N GLY A 232 20.70 -19.31 -10.68
CA GLY A 232 21.09 -18.66 -9.43
C GLY A 232 22.02 -17.45 -9.60
N GLN A 233 22.67 -17.29 -10.76
CA GLN A 233 23.44 -16.09 -11.07
C GLN A 233 22.47 -14.92 -11.28
N GLY A 234 22.44 -14.00 -10.32
CA GLY A 234 21.75 -12.73 -10.47
C GLY A 234 22.16 -12.08 -11.78
N LYS A 235 21.20 -11.70 -12.62
CA LYS A 235 21.54 -10.96 -13.83
C LYS A 235 21.84 -9.54 -13.39
N LYS A 236 23.10 -9.13 -13.53
CA LYS A 236 23.48 -7.72 -13.57
C LYS A 236 22.68 -7.10 -14.71
N VAL A 237 21.65 -6.34 -14.34
CA VAL A 237 20.79 -5.67 -15.31
C VAL A 237 21.27 -4.25 -15.54
N GLY A 238 21.95 -3.61 -14.58
CA GLY A 238 22.60 -2.33 -14.81
C GLY A 238 23.85 -2.10 -13.96
N SER A 239 24.58 -1.05 -14.31
CA SER A 239 25.68 -0.44 -13.55
C SER A 239 25.31 1.03 -13.30
N GLY A 240 25.94 1.70 -12.33
CA GLY A 240 25.70 3.12 -12.06
C GLY A 240 24.35 3.42 -11.40
N TRP A 241 23.94 2.55 -10.48
CA TRP A 241 22.73 2.64 -9.66
C TRP A 241 23.00 3.15 -8.23
N ASP A 242 24.15 3.78 -8.02
CA ASP A 242 24.37 4.63 -6.85
C ASP A 242 23.44 5.85 -6.95
N PHE A 243 22.40 5.84 -6.11
CA PHE A 243 21.25 6.74 -6.17
C PHE A 243 20.79 7.05 -4.75
N ALA A 244 20.49 8.32 -4.46
CA ALA A 244 20.02 8.76 -3.15
C ALA A 244 18.72 8.04 -2.74
N HIS A 245 17.81 7.85 -3.71
CA HIS A 245 16.54 7.13 -3.52
C HIS A 245 16.20 6.28 -4.75
N VAL A 246 15.73 5.06 -4.52
CA VAL A 246 15.22 4.14 -5.56
C VAL A 246 13.88 3.56 -5.11
N PHE A 247 12.85 3.58 -5.96
CA PHE A 247 11.53 3.06 -5.60
C PHE A 247 10.75 2.44 -6.78
N TYR A 248 9.82 1.54 -6.42
CA TYR A 248 8.95 0.83 -7.36
C TYR A 248 7.86 1.74 -7.94
N GLY A 249 7.81 1.87 -9.26
CA GLY A 249 6.86 2.71 -9.99
C GLY A 249 5.64 1.98 -10.57
N GLY A 250 5.48 0.68 -10.28
CA GLY A 250 4.48 -0.19 -10.90
C GLY A 250 4.98 -0.90 -12.17
N ASP A 251 4.46 -2.09 -12.46
CA ASP A 251 4.59 -2.80 -13.76
C ASP A 251 6.02 -3.10 -14.27
N GLY A 252 7.03 -3.05 -13.40
CA GLY A 252 8.45 -3.14 -13.76
C GLY A 252 9.14 -1.82 -14.09
N ILE A 253 8.48 -0.69 -13.80
CA ILE A 253 9.08 0.64 -13.74
C ILE A 253 9.81 0.80 -12.40
N ILE A 254 11.03 1.31 -12.46
CA ILE A 254 11.81 1.79 -11.33
C ILE A 254 12.10 3.27 -11.57
N TYR A 255 11.96 4.07 -10.53
CA TYR A 255 12.40 5.46 -10.48
C TYR A 255 13.60 5.57 -9.55
N ALA A 256 14.62 6.31 -9.97
CA ALA A 256 15.84 6.48 -9.21
C ALA A 256 16.35 7.92 -9.30
N VAL A 257 16.71 8.51 -8.16
CA VAL A 257 17.12 9.91 -8.01
C VAL A 257 18.63 9.97 -7.77
N GLY A 258 19.36 10.60 -8.69
CA GLY A 258 20.79 10.85 -8.58
C GLY A 258 21.14 11.77 -7.42
N HIS A 259 22.33 11.60 -6.85
CA HIS A 259 22.93 12.55 -5.90
C HIS A 259 23.12 13.95 -6.53
N ASN A 260 23.14 14.04 -7.86
CA ASN A 260 23.13 15.29 -8.63
C ASN A 260 21.71 15.84 -8.93
N GLY A 261 20.66 15.24 -8.36
CA GLY A 261 19.27 15.59 -8.63
C GLY A 261 18.75 15.19 -10.02
N ASP A 262 19.31 14.20 -10.71
CA ASP A 262 18.69 13.69 -11.94
C ASP A 262 17.69 12.56 -11.64
N LEU A 263 16.48 12.64 -12.22
CA LEU A 263 15.54 11.52 -12.19
C LEU A 263 15.73 10.65 -13.42
N TRP A 264 16.04 9.39 -13.15
CA TRP A 264 16.17 8.34 -14.12
C TRP A 264 14.95 7.43 -14.06
N TRP A 265 14.39 7.16 -15.24
CA TRP A 265 13.41 6.11 -15.42
C TRP A 265 14.10 4.91 -16.01
N TYR A 266 13.70 3.76 -15.49
CA TYR A 266 14.07 2.47 -16.03
C TYR A 266 12.82 1.60 -16.08
N ARG A 267 12.51 1.01 -17.24
CA ARG A 267 11.55 -0.09 -17.33
C ARG A 267 12.27 -1.36 -17.73
N HIS A 268 12.25 -2.31 -16.82
CA HIS A 268 12.83 -3.62 -17.05
C HIS A 268 11.84 -4.44 -17.90
N GLU A 269 11.94 -4.34 -19.23
CA GLU A 269 11.14 -5.17 -20.14
C GLU A 269 11.50 -6.65 -19.95
N GLY A 270 12.77 -6.92 -19.67
CA GLY A 270 13.30 -8.19 -19.21
C GLY A 270 12.78 -8.67 -17.85
N ARG A 271 11.90 -7.96 -17.11
CA ARG A 271 11.51 -8.36 -15.73
C ARG A 271 10.96 -9.77 -15.57
N GLY A 272 10.50 -10.40 -16.65
CA GLY A 272 10.09 -11.81 -16.67
C GLY A 272 11.24 -12.82 -16.79
N ASN A 273 12.34 -12.48 -17.45
CA ASN A 273 13.46 -13.38 -17.81
C ASN A 273 14.87 -12.88 -17.40
N GLY A 274 14.93 -11.70 -16.79
CA GLY A 274 16.10 -11.03 -16.25
C GLY A 274 17.08 -10.49 -17.27
N THR A 275 16.82 -10.63 -18.56
CA THR A 275 17.73 -10.09 -19.57
C THR A 275 17.90 -8.58 -19.35
N PRO A 276 19.09 -7.99 -19.56
CA PRO A 276 19.31 -6.53 -19.51
C PRO A 276 18.62 -5.78 -20.67
N ARG A 277 17.53 -6.34 -21.19
CA ARG A 277 16.50 -5.66 -21.99
C ARG A 277 15.74 -4.70 -21.08
N TRP A 278 16.35 -3.56 -20.83
CA TRP A 278 15.59 -2.35 -20.56
C TRP A 278 15.06 -1.82 -21.88
N ALA A 279 13.94 -1.11 -21.82
CA ALA A 279 13.64 -0.15 -22.87
C ALA A 279 14.84 0.80 -23.02
N ASN A 280 15.13 1.26 -24.24
CA ASN A 280 16.27 2.16 -24.54
C ASN A 280 17.67 1.51 -24.38
N ASN A 281 17.84 0.27 -24.84
CA ASN A 281 19.16 -0.37 -24.99
C ASN A 281 20.01 -0.38 -23.70
N GLY A 282 19.37 -0.55 -22.54
CA GLY A 282 20.05 -0.53 -21.24
C GLY A 282 20.35 0.87 -20.67
N GLN A 283 20.35 1.91 -21.50
CA GLN A 283 20.53 3.29 -21.04
C GLN A 283 19.26 3.76 -20.34
N GLY A 284 19.34 3.94 -19.02
CA GLY A 284 18.32 4.65 -18.26
C GLY A 284 17.99 5.96 -18.94
N LYS A 285 16.71 6.21 -19.23
CA LYS A 285 16.34 7.50 -19.79
C LYS A 285 16.35 8.49 -18.63
N LYS A 286 17.26 9.45 -18.68
CA LYS A 286 17.15 10.69 -17.91
C LYS A 286 15.83 11.34 -18.31
N VAL A 287 14.85 11.21 -17.44
CA VAL A 287 13.51 11.76 -17.67
C VAL A 287 13.42 13.17 -17.09
N GLY A 288 14.20 13.49 -16.05
CA GLY A 288 14.30 14.87 -15.55
C GLY A 288 15.65 15.20 -14.93
N SER A 289 15.84 16.50 -14.71
CA SER A 289 16.92 17.10 -13.89
C SER A 289 16.26 17.92 -12.78
N GLY A 290 16.98 18.26 -11.71
CA GLY A 290 16.45 19.10 -10.62
C GLY A 290 15.43 18.38 -9.73
N TRP A 291 15.64 17.09 -9.51
CA TRP A 291 14.89 16.21 -8.60
C TRP A 291 15.53 16.08 -7.20
N ASP A 292 16.40 17.03 -6.85
CA ASP A 292 16.76 17.30 -5.46
C ASP A 292 15.52 17.84 -4.72
N PHE A 293 14.93 16.98 -3.90
CA PHE A 293 13.63 17.19 -3.28
C PHE A 293 13.64 16.60 -1.87
N ALA A 294 13.13 17.35 -0.88
CA ALA A 294 13.02 16.89 0.50
C ALA A 294 12.19 15.60 0.63
N HIS A 295 11.11 15.50 -0.17
CA HIS A 295 10.26 14.31 -0.24
C HIS A 295 9.83 14.01 -1.68
N VAL A 296 9.86 12.74 -2.06
CA VAL A 296 9.33 12.21 -3.33
C VAL A 296 8.43 11.01 -3.05
N PHE A 297 7.19 11.01 -3.57
CA PHE A 297 6.26 9.90 -3.33
C PHE A 297 5.33 9.58 -4.51
N TYR A 298 4.87 8.33 -4.54
CA TYR A 298 4.00 7.78 -5.58
C TYR A 298 2.55 8.27 -5.43
N GLY A 299 2.02 8.89 -6.49
CA GLY A 299 0.65 9.44 -6.54
C GLY A 299 -0.38 8.54 -7.25
N GLY A 300 0.00 7.33 -7.66
CA GLY A 300 -0.81 6.45 -8.52
C GLY A 300 -0.59 6.69 -10.02
N ASP A 301 -0.80 5.67 -10.85
CA ASP A 301 -0.97 5.77 -12.32
C ASP A 301 0.18 6.45 -13.11
N GLY A 302 1.39 6.48 -12.55
CA GLY A 302 2.55 7.21 -13.13
C GLY A 302 2.61 8.70 -12.77
N ILE A 303 1.86 9.12 -11.75
CA ILE A 303 2.00 10.41 -11.08
C ILE A 303 3.05 10.28 -9.97
N ILE A 304 3.96 11.24 -9.94
CA ILE A 304 4.90 11.47 -8.84
C ILE A 304 4.64 12.86 -8.28
N TYR A 305 4.66 12.98 -6.96
CA TYR A 305 4.66 14.24 -6.24
C TYR A 305 6.03 14.45 -5.60
N ALA A 306 6.53 15.67 -5.68
CA ALA A 306 7.83 16.02 -5.15
C ALA A 306 7.83 17.40 -4.50
N VAL A 307 8.40 17.52 -3.30
CA VAL A 307 8.42 18.73 -2.47
C VAL A 307 9.83 19.33 -2.49
N GLY A 308 9.95 20.53 -3.05
CA GLY A 308 11.19 21.32 -3.05
C GLY A 308 11.60 21.75 -1.66
N HIS A 309 12.91 21.88 -1.41
CA HIS A 309 13.45 22.51 -0.19
C HIS A 309 12.95 23.95 0.01
N ASN A 310 12.54 24.61 -1.09
CA ASN A 310 11.88 25.92 -1.08
C ASN A 310 10.37 25.88 -0.77
N GLY A 311 9.80 24.70 -0.53
CA GLY A 311 8.37 24.49 -0.31
C GLY A 311 7.51 24.53 -1.56
N ASP A 312 8.04 24.27 -2.76
CA ASP A 312 7.18 24.11 -3.93
C ASP A 312 6.76 22.65 -4.12
N LEU A 313 5.45 22.40 -4.29
CA LEU A 313 4.96 21.10 -4.74
C LEU A 313 4.93 21.06 -6.26
N TRP A 314 5.70 20.12 -6.78
CA TRP A 314 5.76 19.80 -8.19
C TRP A 314 4.97 18.52 -8.45
N TRP A 315 4.06 18.60 -9.41
CA TRP A 315 3.44 17.43 -10.01
C TRP A 315 4.21 17.05 -11.26
N TYR A 316 4.40 15.75 -11.40
CA TYR A 316 4.96 15.15 -12.59
C TYR A 316 4.11 13.92 -12.94
N ARG A 317 3.50 13.91 -14.13
CA ARG A 317 2.96 12.67 -14.72
C ARG A 317 3.84 12.23 -15.85
N HIS A 318 4.46 11.08 -15.65
CA HIS A 318 5.29 10.46 -16.66
C HIS A 318 4.38 9.79 -17.70
N GLU A 319 3.91 10.55 -18.69
CA GLU A 319 3.12 9.97 -19.79
C GLU A 319 3.97 8.98 -20.60
N GLY A 320 5.28 9.24 -20.69
CA GLY A 320 6.29 8.30 -21.14
C GLY A 320 6.47 7.04 -20.28
N ARG A 321 5.76 6.81 -19.16
CA ARG A 321 6.04 5.66 -18.25
C ARG A 321 6.05 4.27 -18.91
N GLY A 322 5.43 4.12 -20.08
CA GLY A 322 5.49 2.90 -20.88
C GLY A 322 6.74 2.74 -21.76
N ASN A 323 7.32 3.84 -22.26
CA ASN A 323 8.41 3.86 -23.26
C ASN A 323 9.65 4.69 -22.84
N GLY A 324 9.61 5.26 -21.64
CA GLY A 324 10.65 6.04 -20.98
C GLY A 324 10.94 7.41 -21.55
N THR A 325 10.24 7.82 -22.61
CA THR A 325 10.49 9.13 -23.21
C THR A 325 10.33 10.23 -22.15
N PRO A 326 11.17 11.29 -22.14
CA PRO A 326 10.96 12.47 -21.29
C PRO A 326 9.70 13.28 -21.68
N ARG A 327 8.74 12.63 -22.34
CA ARG A 327 7.36 13.08 -22.51
C ARG A 327 6.62 12.97 -21.18
N TRP A 328 6.96 13.85 -20.27
CA TRP A 328 6.03 14.29 -19.24
C TRP A 328 4.92 15.11 -19.91
N ALA A 329 3.75 15.13 -19.29
CA ALA A 329 2.84 16.24 -19.50
C ALA A 329 3.60 17.57 -19.27
N ASN A 330 3.24 18.63 -20.00
CA ASN A 330 3.87 19.97 -19.88
C ASN A 330 5.33 20.07 -20.39
N ASN A 331 5.71 19.31 -21.42
CA ASN A 331 7.00 19.42 -22.10
C ASN A 331 8.20 19.29 -21.13
N GLY A 332 8.15 18.30 -20.24
CA GLY A 332 9.19 18.02 -19.24
C GLY A 332 9.23 18.97 -18.04
N ARG A 333 8.69 20.20 -18.18
CA ARG A 333 8.60 21.15 -17.07
C ARG A 333 7.58 20.64 -16.07
N GLY A 334 8.04 20.18 -14.91
CA GLY A 334 7.17 19.86 -13.78
C GLY A 334 6.18 21.01 -13.58
N LYS A 335 4.89 20.70 -13.50
CA LYS A 335 3.92 21.76 -13.18
C LYS A 335 4.06 22.01 -11.69
N LYS A 336 4.58 23.19 -11.34
CA LYS A 336 4.41 23.76 -10.00
C LYS A 336 2.91 23.84 -9.77
N VAL A 337 2.40 22.91 -8.98
CA VAL A 337 0.97 22.84 -8.65
C VAL A 337 0.70 23.62 -7.38
N GLY A 338 1.67 23.77 -6.48
CA GLY A 338 1.55 24.68 -5.34
C GLY A 338 2.88 25.25 -4.85
N SER A 339 2.76 26.28 -4.02
CA SER A 339 3.83 26.87 -3.18
C SER A 339 3.47 26.65 -1.71
N GLY A 340 4.44 26.78 -0.79
CA GLY A 340 4.20 26.69 0.66
C GLY A 340 4.00 25.28 1.20
N TRP A 341 4.54 24.27 0.52
CA TRP A 341 4.51 22.85 0.86
C TRP A 341 5.62 22.39 1.83
N ASN A 342 6.30 23.32 2.49
CA ASN A 342 7.14 23.02 3.65
C ASN A 342 6.22 22.62 4.82
N PHE A 343 6.04 21.32 4.96
CA PHE A 343 5.10 20.66 5.84
C PHE A 343 5.83 19.56 6.63
N ALA A 344 5.50 19.42 7.92
CA ALA A 344 6.10 18.41 8.80
C ALA A 344 5.75 16.98 8.37
N HIS A 345 4.57 16.77 7.78
CA HIS A 345 4.12 15.50 7.22
C HIS A 345 3.38 15.73 5.90
N VAL A 346 3.66 14.93 4.87
CA VAL A 346 2.91 14.90 3.60
C VAL A 346 2.64 13.46 3.20
N PHE A 347 1.38 13.10 2.94
CA PHE A 347 1.02 11.72 2.56
C PHE A 347 -0.13 11.60 1.56
N TYR A 348 -0.12 10.51 0.79
CA TYR A 348 -1.12 10.22 -0.23
C TYR A 348 -2.43 9.72 0.39
N GLY A 349 -3.48 10.54 0.31
CA GLY A 349 -4.84 10.21 0.76
C GLY A 349 -5.68 9.41 -0.24
N GLY A 350 -5.09 8.91 -1.33
CA GLY A 350 -5.76 8.15 -2.40
C GLY A 350 -6.60 9.01 -3.36
N GLY A 351 -6.60 8.66 -4.65
CA GLY A 351 -7.50 9.26 -5.66
C GLY A 351 -7.19 10.70 -6.04
N GLY A 352 -5.94 11.15 -5.86
CA GLY A 352 -5.52 12.53 -6.05
C GLY A 352 -5.73 13.45 -4.84
N VAL A 353 -6.09 12.89 -3.69
CA VAL A 353 -6.07 13.59 -2.40
C VAL A 353 -4.68 13.50 -1.78
N ILE A 354 -4.18 14.64 -1.30
CA ILE A 354 -2.96 14.75 -0.50
C ILE A 354 -3.35 15.45 0.81
N TYR A 355 -2.77 14.99 1.91
CA TYR A 355 -2.86 15.62 3.22
C TYR A 355 -1.48 16.15 3.61
N ALA A 356 -1.46 17.33 4.21
CA ALA A 356 -0.23 18.04 4.51
C ALA A 356 -0.35 18.86 5.81
N VAL A 357 0.61 18.67 6.72
CA VAL A 357 0.57 19.19 8.09
C VAL A 357 1.57 20.33 8.25
N GLY A 358 1.07 21.54 8.54
CA GLY A 358 1.87 22.73 8.83
C GLY A 358 2.74 22.57 10.07
N HIS A 359 3.92 23.21 10.06
CA HIS A 359 4.73 23.38 11.27
C HIS A 359 4.02 24.24 12.34
N ASN A 360 2.95 24.95 11.96
CA ASN A 360 2.02 25.63 12.88
C ASN A 360 0.84 24.74 13.34
N GLY A 361 0.84 23.45 13.01
CA GLY A 361 -0.24 22.52 13.31
C GLY A 361 -1.50 22.70 12.43
N ASP A 362 -1.45 23.31 11.25
CA ASP A 362 -2.63 23.33 10.37
C ASP A 362 -2.67 22.11 9.44
N LEU A 363 -3.79 21.37 9.40
CA LEU A 363 -4.00 20.36 8.37
C LEU A 363 -4.66 20.99 7.14
N TRP A 364 -3.96 20.85 6.04
CA TRP A 364 -4.41 21.24 4.71
C TRP A 364 -4.81 20.02 3.92
N TRP A 365 -6.02 20.07 3.35
CA TRP A 365 -6.43 19.14 2.31
C TRP A 365 -6.17 19.77 0.97
N TYR A 366 -5.67 18.94 0.08
CA TYR A 366 -5.51 19.28 -1.32
C TYR A 366 -6.02 18.12 -2.17
N ARG A 367 -7.03 18.36 -3.01
CA ARG A 367 -7.39 17.43 -4.10
C ARG A 367 -6.92 18.00 -5.42
N HIS A 368 -5.93 17.33 -5.99
CA HIS A 368 -5.43 17.68 -7.30
C HIS A 368 -6.44 17.20 -8.35
N GLU A 369 -7.45 18.01 -8.67
CA GLU A 369 -8.40 17.68 -9.72
C GLU A 369 -7.75 17.75 -11.11
N GLY A 370 -6.69 18.55 -11.23
CA GLY A 370 -5.72 18.51 -12.30
C GLY A 370 -4.86 17.23 -12.37
N ARG A 371 -4.95 16.23 -11.48
CA ARG A 371 -3.99 15.09 -11.43
C ARG A 371 -3.77 14.33 -12.73
N GLY A 372 -4.71 14.40 -13.69
CA GLY A 372 -4.56 13.83 -15.02
C GLY A 372 -3.77 14.69 -16.02
N ASN A 373 -3.80 16.02 -15.91
CA ASN A 373 -3.21 16.99 -16.85
C ASN A 373 -2.22 17.99 -16.21
N GLY A 374 -2.01 17.88 -14.89
CA GLY A 374 -1.10 18.65 -14.05
C GLY A 374 -1.46 20.09 -13.82
N THR A 375 -2.58 20.57 -14.35
CA THR A 375 -2.99 21.97 -14.12
C THR A 375 -3.07 22.24 -12.61
N PRO A 376 -2.66 23.43 -12.12
CA PRO A 376 -2.90 23.86 -10.73
C PRO A 376 -4.40 24.07 -10.42
N ARG A 377 -5.29 23.40 -11.16
CA ARG A 377 -6.70 23.21 -10.88
C ARG A 377 -6.85 22.20 -9.74
N TRP A 378 -6.50 22.65 -8.55
CA TRP A 378 -7.02 22.06 -7.33
C TRP A 378 -8.51 22.41 -7.23
N ALA A 379 -9.26 21.62 -6.45
CA ALA A 379 -10.49 22.13 -5.89
C ALA A 379 -10.17 23.41 -5.08
N ASN A 380 -11.13 24.35 -4.99
CA ASN A 380 -10.97 25.60 -4.23
C ASN A 380 -9.90 26.58 -4.79
N ASN A 381 -9.84 26.75 -6.11
CA ASN A 381 -9.05 27.80 -6.78
C ASN A 381 -7.54 27.81 -6.38
N GLY A 382 -6.96 26.62 -6.16
CA GLY A 382 -5.57 26.48 -5.75
C GLY A 382 -5.30 26.71 -4.25
N GLN A 383 -6.20 27.38 -3.54
CA GLN A 383 -6.12 27.50 -2.08
C GLN A 383 -6.42 26.13 -1.45
N GLY A 384 -5.40 25.51 -0.86
CA GLY A 384 -5.61 24.37 0.03
C GLY A 384 -6.69 24.72 1.04
N LYS A 385 -7.71 23.86 1.16
CA LYS A 385 -8.70 24.10 2.22
C LYS A 385 -8.02 23.71 3.52
N LYS A 386 -7.82 24.70 4.39
CA LYS A 386 -7.56 24.46 5.80
C LYS A 386 -8.75 23.67 6.33
N VAL A 387 -8.54 22.38 6.54
CA VAL A 387 -9.58 21.47 7.02
C VAL A 387 -9.45 21.31 8.52
N GLY A 388 -8.28 21.50 9.12
CA GLY A 388 -8.13 21.56 10.57
C GLY A 388 -7.02 22.50 11.05
N SER A 389 -7.04 22.78 12.35
CA SER A 389 -5.99 23.42 13.14
C SER A 389 -5.61 22.48 14.29
N GLY A 390 -4.46 22.67 14.94
CA GLY A 390 -4.04 21.85 16.08
C GLY A 390 -3.59 20.42 15.73
N TRP A 391 -3.12 20.21 14.51
CA TRP A 391 -2.54 18.99 13.97
C TRP A 391 -1.03 18.85 14.21
N ASP A 392 -0.50 19.50 15.25
CA ASP A 392 0.87 19.24 15.70
C ASP A 392 0.93 17.84 16.34
N PHE A 393 1.52 16.90 15.61
CA PHE A 393 1.43 15.46 15.86
C PHE A 393 2.76 14.79 15.53
N ALA A 394 3.22 13.91 16.42
CA ALA A 394 4.43 13.11 16.22
C ALA A 394 4.31 12.21 14.98
N HIS A 395 3.14 11.59 14.80
CA HIS A 395 2.86 10.70 13.66
C HIS A 395 1.46 10.96 13.10
N VAL A 396 1.33 10.96 11.77
CA VAL A 396 0.05 11.09 11.05
C VAL A 396 0.03 10.12 9.86
N PHE A 397 -1.00 9.29 9.74
CA PHE A 397 -1.09 8.31 8.66
C PHE A 397 -2.52 8.04 8.16
N GLY A 398 -2.63 7.62 6.90
CA GLY A 398 -3.91 7.36 6.23
C GLY A 398 -4.46 5.96 6.55
N GLY A 399 -5.59 5.91 7.27
CA GLY A 399 -6.34 4.68 7.55
C GLY A 399 -7.24 4.19 6.40
N GLY A 400 -7.03 4.69 5.17
CA GLY A 400 -7.86 4.43 4.00
C GLY A 400 -9.24 5.11 4.02
N GLY A 401 -9.90 5.22 2.87
CA GLY A 401 -11.30 5.68 2.78
C GLY A 401 -11.58 7.12 3.23
N GLY A 402 -10.55 7.93 3.49
CA GLY A 402 -10.68 9.27 4.07
C GLY A 402 -10.63 9.33 5.59
N ILE A 403 -10.28 8.21 6.25
CA ILE A 403 -9.86 8.21 7.65
C ILE A 403 -8.37 8.56 7.74
N ILE A 404 -8.05 9.42 8.69
CA ILE A 404 -6.70 9.77 9.12
C ILE A 404 -6.60 9.43 10.62
N TYR A 405 -5.45 8.89 11.00
CA TYR A 405 -5.06 8.71 12.39
C TYR A 405 -3.88 9.63 12.69
N ALA A 406 -3.88 10.21 13.88
CA ALA A 406 -2.81 11.07 14.35
C ALA A 406 -2.52 10.83 15.84
N VAL A 407 -1.25 10.98 16.22
CA VAL A 407 -0.72 10.75 17.58
C VAL A 407 -0.02 12.02 18.07
N GLY A 408 -0.52 12.58 19.18
CA GLY A 408 0.05 13.74 19.86
C GLY A 408 1.38 13.43 20.54
N HIS A 409 2.21 14.47 20.70
CA HIS A 409 3.43 14.40 21.52
C HIS A 409 3.14 14.06 23.00
N ASN A 410 1.90 14.26 23.44
CA ASN A 410 1.37 13.83 24.74
C ASN A 410 0.75 12.41 24.74
N GLY A 411 0.83 11.68 23.62
CA GLY A 411 0.22 10.37 23.45
C GLY A 411 -1.29 10.38 23.19
N ASP A 412 -1.92 11.53 22.90
CA ASP A 412 -3.34 11.51 22.55
C ASP A 412 -3.53 11.04 21.11
N MET A 413 -4.36 10.01 20.90
CA MET A 413 -4.73 9.58 19.55
C MET A 413 -6.06 10.18 19.13
N TRP A 414 -6.05 10.72 17.93
CA TRP A 414 -7.16 11.40 17.32
C TRP A 414 -7.57 10.69 16.03
N TRP A 415 -8.89 10.51 15.87
CA TRP A 415 -9.46 10.10 14.60
C TRP A 415 -10.05 11.31 13.92
N TYR A 416 -9.88 11.31 12.61
CA TYR A 416 -10.58 12.23 11.73
C TYR A 416 -11.03 11.48 10.48
N ARG A 417 -12.33 11.51 10.17
CA ARG A 417 -12.85 11.14 8.84
C ARG A 417 -13.23 12.40 8.09
N HIS A 418 -12.49 12.66 7.04
CA HIS A 418 -12.79 13.76 6.14
C HIS A 418 -13.94 13.33 5.22
N GLU A 419 -15.19 13.60 5.61
CA GLU A 419 -16.35 13.38 4.75
C GLU A 419 -16.28 14.29 3.52
N GLY A 420 -15.77 15.50 3.72
CA GLY A 420 -15.37 16.45 2.69
C GLY A 420 -14.21 15.98 1.80
N ARG A 421 -13.61 14.78 1.96
CA ARG A 421 -12.46 14.31 1.16
C ARG A 421 -12.63 14.45 -0.36
N HIS A 422 -13.88 14.47 -0.85
CA HIS A 422 -14.22 14.64 -2.25
C HIS A 422 -14.30 16.11 -2.71
N ASN A 423 -14.61 17.08 -1.84
CA ASN A 423 -14.85 18.50 -2.16
C ASN A 423 -14.06 19.52 -1.30
N GLY A 424 -13.26 19.01 -0.36
CA GLY A 424 -12.38 19.72 0.55
C GLY A 424 -13.05 20.49 1.67
N THR A 425 -14.38 20.51 1.74
CA THR A 425 -15.06 21.24 2.81
C THR A 425 -14.57 20.72 4.17
N PRO A 426 -14.41 21.57 5.20
CA PRO A 426 -14.10 21.14 6.57
C PRO A 426 -15.26 20.38 7.25
N ARG A 427 -16.10 19.71 6.45
CA ARG A 427 -17.00 18.63 6.84
C ARG A 427 -16.17 17.41 7.18
N TRP A 428 -15.64 17.42 8.38
CA TRP A 428 -15.37 16.19 9.10
C TRP A 428 -16.66 15.70 9.71
N ALA A 429 -16.76 14.39 9.92
CA ALA A 429 -17.69 13.92 10.94
C ALA A 429 -17.34 14.62 12.27
N ASN A 430 -18.36 14.94 13.10
CA ASN A 430 -18.19 15.67 14.37
C ASN A 430 -17.74 17.14 14.23
N ASN A 431 -18.26 17.88 13.27
CA ASN A 431 -18.13 19.35 13.18
C ASN A 431 -16.68 19.87 13.19
N GLY A 432 -15.73 19.10 12.64
CA GLY A 432 -14.30 19.45 12.63
C GLY A 432 -13.55 19.18 13.94
N GLN A 433 -14.26 18.94 15.04
CA GLN A 433 -13.66 18.45 16.27
C GLN A 433 -13.21 17.01 16.05
N GLY A 434 -11.91 16.83 15.86
CA GLY A 434 -11.27 15.53 15.90
C GLY A 434 -11.74 14.80 17.14
N LYS A 435 -12.27 13.58 16.98
CA LYS A 435 -12.64 12.81 18.15
C LYS A 435 -11.34 12.26 18.72
N LYS A 436 -11.02 12.71 19.94
CA LYS A 436 -10.06 12.03 20.79
C LYS A 436 -10.58 10.61 20.96
N ILE A 437 -9.90 9.67 20.33
CA ILE A 437 -10.24 8.26 20.40
C ILE A 437 -9.44 7.60 21.52
N GLY A 438 -8.18 7.99 21.73
CA GLY A 438 -7.34 7.43 22.78
C GLY A 438 -6.44 8.45 23.47
N ASN A 439 -5.81 7.99 24.55
CA ASN A 439 -4.73 8.64 25.30
C ASN A 439 -3.66 7.57 25.58
N GLY A 440 -2.41 7.97 25.78
CA GLY A 440 -1.28 7.06 26.07
C GLY A 440 -0.59 6.42 24.85
N TRP A 441 -0.86 6.88 23.63
CA TRP A 441 -0.32 6.37 22.37
C TRP A 441 1.16 6.73 22.10
N ASN A 442 1.94 6.99 23.14
CA ASN A 442 3.38 7.18 23.08
C ASN A 442 4.06 5.81 22.96
N PHE A 443 4.00 5.24 21.77
CA PHE A 443 4.48 3.89 21.45
C PHE A 443 5.82 3.94 20.71
N ALA A 444 6.68 2.95 20.95
CA ALA A 444 7.95 2.78 20.24
C ALA A 444 7.75 2.47 18.75
N HIS A 445 6.63 1.82 18.40
CA HIS A 445 6.25 1.55 17.01
C HIS A 445 4.73 1.42 16.85
N VAL A 446 4.18 1.91 15.72
CA VAL A 446 2.75 1.86 15.38
C VAL A 446 2.58 1.43 13.92
N PHE A 447 1.72 0.44 13.65
CA PHE A 447 1.47 -0.03 12.29
C PHE A 447 0.03 -0.50 12.05
N TYR A 448 -0.40 -0.45 10.79
CA TYR A 448 -1.76 -0.77 10.37
C TYR A 448 -1.93 -2.28 10.12
N GLY A 449 -3.02 -2.86 10.62
CA GLY A 449 -3.35 -4.28 10.43
C GLY A 449 -4.20 -4.56 9.18
N ASN A 450 -3.81 -5.58 8.42
CA ASN A 450 -4.60 -6.25 7.37
C ASN A 450 -4.48 -7.78 7.51
#